data_AF-A0A7G8T6H5-F1
#
_entry.id   AF-A0A7G8T6H5-F1
#
_cell.length_a   1.000
_cell.length_b   1.000
_cell.length_c   1.000
_cell.angle_alpha   90.00
_cell.angle_beta   90.00
_cell.angle_gamma   90.00
#
_symmetry.space_group_name_H-M   'P 1'
#
loop_
_entity.id
_entity.type
_entity.pdbx_description
1 polymer ?
#
loop_
_entity_poly.entity_id
_entity_poly.type
_entity_poly.pdbx_seq_one_letter_code
_entity_poly.pdbx_strand_id
1 'polypeptide(L)'
;MKLYEITELNRKEAVAFLTRQWGSDVMVSGGRAIRLSALDGYVTVENGKITGAVTYLAENGACEVVSLDSVNENRGTGTALLSAAVQAAKEKGCRAVYLYTTNDNTRAMRFYQKRGFDMTGFCRGAVDRARKIKPEIPPTGEDGIPIRHEIRFELFF
;
A
#
# COMPACT_ATOMS: atom_id res chain seq x y z
N MET A 1 8.02 -18.67 2.87
CA MET A 1 6.90 -17.72 2.84
C MET A 1 5.57 -18.41 2.56
N LYS A 2 4.53 -18.13 3.35
CA LYS A 2 3.12 -18.47 3.06
C LYS A 2 2.28 -17.19 3.03
N LEU A 3 1.24 -17.17 2.22
CA LEU A 3 0.31 -16.04 2.09
C LEU A 3 -1.03 -16.40 2.74
N TYR A 4 -1.60 -15.46 3.51
CA TYR A 4 -2.90 -15.62 4.16
C TYR A 4 -3.74 -14.37 3.97
N GLU A 5 -5.05 -14.53 3.76
CA GLU A 5 -5.99 -13.42 3.77
C GLU A 5 -6.12 -12.81 5.18
N ILE A 6 -6.34 -11.50 5.25
CA ILE A 6 -6.67 -10.82 6.50
C ILE A 6 -8.14 -11.11 6.84
N THR A 7 -8.35 -11.81 7.94
CA THR A 7 -9.67 -12.16 8.49
C THR A 7 -9.73 -11.75 9.95
N GLU A 8 -10.91 -11.84 10.58
CA GLU A 8 -11.04 -11.52 12.02
C GLU A 8 -10.05 -12.28 12.92
N LEU A 9 -9.62 -13.48 12.53
CA LEU A 9 -8.68 -14.29 13.29
C LEU A 9 -7.25 -13.71 13.35
N ASN A 10 -6.80 -13.04 12.28
CA ASN A 10 -5.43 -12.51 12.19
C ASN A 10 -5.36 -10.98 12.04
N ARG A 11 -6.51 -10.30 11.92
CA ARG A 11 -6.62 -8.84 11.72
C ARG A 11 -5.88 -8.04 12.77
N LYS A 12 -5.98 -8.43 14.05
CA LYS A 12 -5.27 -7.75 15.14
C LYS A 12 -3.75 -7.79 14.94
N GLU A 13 -3.20 -8.93 14.52
CA GLU A 13 -1.77 -9.08 14.28
C GLU A 13 -1.32 -8.34 13.01
N ALA A 14 -2.12 -8.41 11.94
CA ALA A 14 -1.87 -7.68 10.70
C ALA A 14 -1.85 -6.16 10.90
N VAL A 15 -2.83 -5.63 11.64
CA VAL A 15 -2.88 -4.19 11.99
C VAL A 15 -1.69 -3.81 12.87
N ALA A 16 -1.35 -4.62 13.88
CA ALA A 16 -0.17 -4.36 14.70
C ALA A 16 1.13 -4.35 13.88
N PHE A 17 1.25 -5.21 12.86
CA PHE A 17 2.36 -5.18 11.91
C PHE A 17 2.37 -3.87 11.11
N LEU A 18 1.25 -3.50 10.49
CA LEU A 18 1.13 -2.29 9.66
C LEU A 18 1.37 -1.01 10.47
N THR A 19 0.82 -0.90 11.68
CA THR A 19 1.04 0.24 12.57
C THR A 19 2.51 0.41 12.92
N ARG A 20 3.27 -0.68 13.08
CA ARG A 20 4.72 -0.59 13.29
C ARG A 20 5.48 -0.08 12.06
N GLN A 21 5.04 -0.45 10.85
CA GLN A 21 5.69 0.00 9.61
C GLN A 21 5.35 1.45 9.26
N TRP A 22 4.08 1.83 9.41
CA TRP A 22 3.55 3.12 8.96
C TRP A 22 3.34 4.14 10.08
N GLY A 23 3.72 3.81 11.31
CA GLY A 23 3.60 4.63 12.52
C GLY A 23 2.17 4.79 13.08
N SER A 24 1.14 4.33 12.35
CA SER A 24 -0.27 4.46 12.73
C SER A 24 -1.13 3.44 11.97
N ASP A 25 -2.33 3.15 12.49
CA ASP A 25 -3.35 2.37 11.77
C ASP A 25 -4.13 3.21 10.74
N VAL A 26 -3.76 4.50 10.58
CA VAL A 26 -4.32 5.42 9.59
C VAL A 26 -3.29 5.70 8.49
N MET A 27 -3.72 5.54 7.24
CA MET A 27 -3.03 6.02 6.05
C MET A 27 -3.74 7.25 5.50
N VAL A 28 -2.99 8.16 4.88
CA VAL A 28 -3.56 9.20 4.04
C VAL A 28 -3.23 8.86 2.60
N SER A 29 -4.25 8.63 1.78
CA SER A 29 -4.10 8.23 0.38
C SER A 29 -5.08 9.00 -0.50
N GLY A 30 -4.58 9.69 -1.53
CA GLY A 30 -5.41 10.53 -2.40
C GLY A 30 -6.18 11.60 -1.62
N GLY A 31 -5.59 12.11 -0.53
CA GLY A 31 -6.20 13.10 0.36
C GLY A 31 -7.25 12.58 1.35
N ARG A 32 -7.49 11.26 1.43
CA ARG A 32 -8.44 10.65 2.36
C ARG A 32 -7.71 9.99 3.53
N ALA A 33 -8.24 10.13 4.75
CA ALA A 33 -7.80 9.33 5.90
C ALA A 33 -8.49 7.97 5.87
N ILE A 34 -7.71 6.89 5.82
CA ILE A 34 -8.20 5.51 5.69
C ILE A 34 -7.67 4.68 6.84
N ARG A 35 -8.57 4.01 7.57
CA ARG A 35 -8.21 3.12 8.67
C ARG A 35 -7.90 1.72 8.15
N LEU A 36 -6.65 1.27 8.32
CA LEU A 36 -6.17 -0.01 7.81
C LEU A 36 -6.87 -1.22 8.44
N SER A 37 -7.34 -1.10 9.68
CA SER A 37 -8.06 -2.19 10.36
C SER A 37 -9.40 -2.52 9.73
N ALA A 38 -9.98 -1.61 8.96
CA ALA A 38 -11.25 -1.82 8.25
C ALA A 38 -11.08 -2.36 6.83
N LEU A 39 -9.84 -2.56 6.36
CA LEU A 39 -9.57 -2.96 4.98
C LEU A 39 -9.41 -4.48 4.85
N ASP A 40 -9.73 -4.97 3.66
CA ASP A 40 -9.33 -6.31 3.22
C ASP A 40 -7.84 -6.34 2.90
N GLY A 41 -7.24 -7.53 2.86
CA GLY A 41 -5.83 -7.62 2.57
C GLY A 41 -5.26 -9.02 2.67
N TYR A 42 -3.95 -9.11 2.53
CA TYR A 42 -3.18 -10.33 2.70
C TYR A 42 -1.94 -10.06 3.53
N VAL A 43 -1.48 -11.09 4.25
CA VAL A 43 -0.21 -11.09 4.98
C VAL A 43 0.66 -12.23 4.50
N THR A 44 1.98 -12.00 4.48
CA THR A 44 2.97 -13.06 4.31
C THR A 44 3.51 -13.47 5.67
N VAL A 45 3.61 -14.78 5.92
CA VAL A 45 4.11 -15.34 7.17
C VAL A 45 5.34 -16.22 6.89
N GLU A 46 6.40 -16.01 7.67
CA GLU A 46 7.59 -16.86 7.73
C GLU A 46 7.91 -17.20 9.18
N ASN A 47 8.20 -18.48 9.48
CA ASN A 47 8.53 -18.94 10.84
C ASN A 47 7.51 -18.49 11.91
N GLY A 48 6.21 -18.51 11.56
CA GLY A 48 5.12 -18.12 12.45
C GLY A 48 4.98 -16.61 12.69
N LYS A 49 5.70 -15.75 11.95
CA LYS A 49 5.64 -14.29 12.08
C LYS A 49 5.23 -13.64 10.78
N ILE A 50 4.40 -12.59 10.87
CA ILE A 50 4.11 -11.72 9.72
C ILE A 50 5.39 -11.00 9.28
N THR A 51 5.72 -11.13 8.00
CA THR A 51 6.89 -10.52 7.34
C THR A 51 6.52 -9.52 6.26
N GLY A 52 5.24 -9.36 5.96
CA GLY A 52 4.73 -8.41 4.98
C GLY A 52 3.21 -8.41 4.97
N ALA A 53 2.64 -7.31 4.49
CA ALA A 53 1.21 -7.12 4.42
C ALA A 53 0.84 -6.21 3.24
N VAL A 54 -0.33 -6.44 2.69
CA VAL A 54 -1.02 -5.55 1.75
C VAL A 54 -2.43 -5.35 2.23
N THR A 55 -2.93 -4.11 2.17
CA THR A 55 -4.34 -3.80 2.37
C THR A 55 -4.90 -3.11 1.16
N TYR A 56 -6.14 -3.42 0.83
CA TYR A 56 -6.79 -2.85 -0.34
C TYR A 56 -8.27 -2.53 -0.09
N LEU A 57 -8.81 -1.64 -0.91
CA LEU A 57 -10.20 -1.21 -0.89
C LEU A 57 -10.78 -1.33 -2.30
N ALA A 58 -11.73 -2.24 -2.49
CA ALA A 58 -12.41 -2.43 -3.77
C ALA A 58 -13.77 -1.73 -3.75
N GLU A 59 -13.91 -0.66 -4.54
CA GLU A 59 -15.11 0.17 -4.59
C GLU A 59 -15.35 0.70 -6.01
N ASN A 60 -16.62 0.82 -6.42
CA ASN A 60 -17.01 1.46 -7.69
C ASN A 60 -16.30 0.90 -8.94
N GLY A 61 -15.99 -0.40 -8.95
CA GLY A 61 -15.33 -1.05 -10.09
C GLY A 61 -13.82 -0.80 -10.19
N ALA A 62 -13.18 -0.24 -9.16
CA ALA A 62 -11.73 -0.12 -9.05
C ALA A 62 -11.24 -0.60 -7.68
N CYS A 63 -9.97 -1.00 -7.59
CA CYS A 63 -9.37 -1.44 -6.33
C CYS A 63 -8.15 -0.58 -5.99
N GLU A 64 -8.16 0.05 -4.83
CA GLU A 64 -7.00 0.79 -4.31
C GLU A 64 -6.15 -0.13 -3.45
N VAL A 65 -4.86 -0.27 -3.77
CA VAL A 65 -3.88 -0.79 -2.81
C VAL A 65 -3.48 0.38 -1.90
N VAL A 66 -3.97 0.35 -0.65
CA VAL A 66 -3.83 1.45 0.33
C VAL A 66 -2.51 1.35 1.09
N SER A 67 -2.04 0.13 1.37
CA SER A 67 -0.74 -0.09 1.99
C SER A 67 -0.11 -1.37 1.46
N LEU A 68 1.21 -1.38 1.32
CA LEU A 68 2.01 -2.54 0.95
C LEU A 68 3.38 -2.39 1.60
N ASP A 69 3.74 -3.32 2.48
CA ASP A 69 5.04 -3.32 3.15
C ASP A 69 5.58 -4.73 3.34
N SER A 70 6.91 -4.88 3.37
CA SER A 70 7.56 -6.14 3.71
C SER A 70 8.91 -5.91 4.39
N VAL A 71 9.20 -6.67 5.44
CA VAL A 71 10.44 -6.58 6.24
C VAL A 71 11.66 -7.04 5.44
N ASN A 72 11.48 -8.00 4.54
CA ASN A 72 12.56 -8.57 3.75
C ASN A 72 12.42 -8.15 2.28
N GLU A 73 13.16 -7.12 1.89
CA GLU A 73 13.23 -6.67 0.50
C GLU A 73 13.90 -7.71 -0.42
N ASN A 74 13.66 -7.60 -1.72
CA ASN A 74 14.30 -8.40 -2.78
C ASN A 74 14.11 -9.93 -2.69
N ARG A 75 13.14 -10.41 -1.91
CA ARG A 75 12.77 -11.84 -1.81
C ARG A 75 11.44 -12.20 -2.49
N GLY A 76 10.86 -11.27 -3.25
CA GLY A 76 9.60 -11.47 -3.96
C GLY A 76 8.33 -11.27 -3.13
N THR A 77 8.45 -10.98 -1.83
CA THR A 77 7.31 -10.77 -0.90
C THR A 77 6.33 -9.71 -1.41
N GLY A 78 6.81 -8.52 -1.76
CA GLY A 78 5.97 -7.46 -2.30
C GLY A 78 5.26 -7.86 -3.60
N THR A 79 5.93 -8.64 -4.48
CA THR A 79 5.29 -9.15 -5.70
C THR A 79 4.13 -10.09 -5.37
N ALA A 80 4.33 -11.02 -4.44
CA ALA A 80 3.32 -12.00 -4.07
C ALA A 80 2.09 -11.31 -3.45
N LEU A 81 2.32 -10.35 -2.54
CA LEU A 81 1.27 -9.55 -1.92
C LEU A 81 0.50 -8.73 -2.96
N LEU A 82 1.20 -7.99 -3.82
CA LEU A 82 0.56 -7.19 -4.87
C LEU A 82 -0.24 -8.06 -5.83
N SER A 83 0.30 -9.22 -6.22
CA SER A 83 -0.38 -10.16 -7.12
C SER A 83 -1.68 -10.70 -6.50
N ALA A 84 -1.68 -10.96 -5.19
CA ALA A 84 -2.87 -11.38 -4.47
C ALA A 84 -3.95 -10.29 -4.43
N ALA A 85 -3.57 -9.04 -4.16
CA ALA A 85 -4.50 -7.91 -4.22
C ALA A 85 -5.07 -7.69 -5.63
N VAL A 86 -4.24 -7.84 -6.67
CA VAL A 86 -4.68 -7.79 -8.07
C VAL A 86 -5.66 -8.90 -8.42
N GLN A 87 -5.38 -10.12 -7.97
CA GLN A 87 -6.29 -11.26 -8.18
C GLN A 87 -7.63 -11.05 -7.48
N ALA A 88 -7.62 -10.60 -6.22
CA ALA A 88 -8.83 -10.28 -5.48
C ALA A 88 -9.65 -9.15 -6.15
N ALA A 89 -8.97 -8.15 -6.71
CA ALA A 89 -9.64 -7.09 -7.47
C ALA A 89 -10.37 -7.64 -8.71
N LYS A 90 -9.73 -8.54 -9.47
CA LYS A 90 -10.35 -9.20 -10.62
C LYS A 90 -11.57 -10.02 -10.22
N GLU A 91 -11.47 -10.79 -9.14
CA GLU A 91 -12.57 -11.61 -8.62
C GLU A 91 -13.76 -10.76 -8.15
N LYS A 92 -13.49 -9.56 -7.63
CA LYS A 92 -14.51 -8.55 -7.26
C LYS A 92 -15.06 -7.76 -8.46
N GLY A 93 -14.65 -8.10 -9.69
CA GLY A 93 -15.13 -7.44 -10.92
C GLY A 93 -14.58 -6.03 -11.12
N CYS A 94 -13.48 -5.67 -10.45
CA CYS A 94 -12.81 -4.40 -10.72
C CYS A 94 -12.19 -4.42 -12.12
N ARG A 95 -12.10 -3.24 -12.75
CA ARG A 95 -11.48 -3.04 -14.07
C ARG A 95 -10.03 -2.58 -13.99
N ALA A 96 -9.60 -2.14 -12.81
CA ALA A 96 -8.25 -1.68 -12.54
C ALA A 96 -7.89 -1.80 -11.07
N VAL A 97 -6.59 -1.86 -10.81
CA VAL A 97 -5.98 -1.61 -9.49
C VAL A 97 -5.19 -0.32 -9.56
N TYR A 98 -5.29 0.50 -8.53
CA TYR A 98 -4.52 1.73 -8.43
C TYR A 98 -3.91 1.91 -7.04
N LEU A 99 -2.95 2.82 -6.93
CA LEU A 99 -2.34 3.20 -5.66
C LEU A 99 -1.71 4.58 -5.76
N TYR A 100 -1.43 5.15 -4.59
CA TYR A 100 -0.59 6.33 -4.47
C TYR A 100 0.72 5.96 -3.77
N THR A 101 1.80 6.55 -4.24
CA THR A 101 3.09 6.56 -3.55
C THR A 101 3.61 7.99 -3.49
N THR A 102 4.53 8.28 -2.58
CA THR A 102 5.12 9.62 -2.47
C THR A 102 6.32 9.77 -3.39
N ASN A 103 6.60 11.01 -3.80
CA ASN A 103 7.65 11.32 -4.77
C ASN A 103 9.07 10.94 -4.35
N ASP A 104 9.33 10.77 -3.06
CA ASP A 104 10.61 10.32 -2.52
C ASP A 104 10.82 8.81 -2.69
N ASN A 105 9.73 8.03 -2.76
CA ASN A 105 9.78 6.57 -2.76
C ASN A 105 10.10 6.03 -4.16
N THR A 106 11.32 6.30 -4.63
CA THR A 106 11.81 5.90 -5.94
C THR A 106 11.87 4.39 -6.10
N ARG A 107 12.09 3.66 -4.99
CA ARG A 107 12.04 2.19 -4.95
C ARG A 107 10.65 1.67 -5.29
N ALA A 108 9.60 2.21 -4.67
CA ALA A 108 8.22 1.84 -4.96
C ALA A 108 7.83 2.21 -6.40
N MET A 109 8.20 3.40 -6.87
CA MET A 109 7.95 3.80 -8.26
C MET A 109 8.57 2.83 -9.26
N ARG A 110 9.84 2.42 -9.05
CA ARG A 110 10.48 1.39 -9.88
C ARG A 110 9.79 0.04 -9.74
N PHE A 111 9.37 -0.33 -8.53
CA PHE A 111 8.69 -1.58 -8.23
C PHE A 111 7.36 -1.72 -8.99
N TYR A 112 6.52 -0.68 -9.01
CA TYR A 112 5.23 -0.72 -9.69
C TYR A 112 5.37 -0.69 -11.22
N GLN A 113 6.23 0.15 -11.77
CA GLN A 113 6.47 0.20 -13.22
C GLN A 113 6.96 -1.14 -13.78
N LYS A 114 7.87 -1.82 -13.06
CA LYS A 114 8.33 -3.17 -13.45
C LYS A 114 7.24 -4.24 -13.45
N ARG A 115 6.07 -3.96 -12.85
CA ARG A 115 4.92 -4.86 -12.74
C ARG A 115 3.74 -4.42 -13.60
N GLY A 116 3.98 -3.52 -14.57
CA GLY A 116 3.01 -3.11 -15.57
C GLY A 116 2.04 -2.02 -15.10
N PHE A 117 2.26 -1.44 -13.92
CA PHE A 117 1.52 -0.25 -13.52
C PHE A 117 2.03 0.96 -14.30
N ASP A 118 1.11 1.71 -14.88
CA ASP A 118 1.38 2.98 -15.55
C ASP A 118 1.28 4.14 -14.55
N MET A 119 2.05 5.20 -14.76
CA MET A 119 1.99 6.41 -13.95
C MET A 119 0.92 7.35 -14.52
N THR A 120 -0.26 7.36 -13.89
CA THR A 120 -1.44 8.04 -14.46
C THR A 120 -1.78 9.37 -13.80
N GLY A 121 -1.09 9.74 -12.71
CA GLY A 121 -1.40 10.99 -12.02
C GLY A 121 -0.27 11.56 -11.16
N PHE A 122 -0.23 12.87 -11.08
CA PHE A 122 0.68 13.62 -10.21
C PHE A 122 -0.11 14.63 -9.37
N CYS A 123 -0.06 14.48 -8.05
CA CYS A 123 -0.78 15.33 -7.11
C CYS A 123 0.22 16.25 -6.38
N ARG A 124 0.46 17.42 -6.98
CA ARG A 124 1.36 18.43 -6.43
C ARG A 124 0.88 18.92 -5.05
N GLY A 125 1.82 18.97 -4.10
CA GLY A 125 1.59 19.41 -2.72
C GLY A 125 0.60 18.54 -1.93
N ALA A 126 0.31 17.31 -2.40
CA ALA A 126 -0.65 16.44 -1.73
C ALA A 126 -0.22 16.09 -0.30
N VAL A 127 1.09 15.88 -0.09
CA VAL A 127 1.61 15.47 1.21
C VAL A 127 1.56 16.61 2.23
N ASP A 128 1.62 17.87 1.79
CA ASP A 128 1.44 19.02 2.68
C ASP A 128 0.01 19.07 3.24
N ARG A 129 -0.99 18.66 2.46
CA ARG A 129 -2.37 18.48 2.93
C ARG A 129 -2.48 17.23 3.80
N ALA A 130 -1.83 16.14 3.41
CA ALA A 130 -1.83 14.89 4.18
C ALA A 130 -1.26 15.09 5.59
N ARG A 131 -0.21 15.89 5.77
CA ARG A 131 0.37 16.23 7.09
C ARG A 131 -0.59 16.97 8.01
N LYS A 132 -1.58 17.68 7.49
CA LYS A 132 -2.63 18.30 8.33
C LYS A 132 -3.54 17.25 8.97
N ILE A 133 -3.65 16.07 8.35
CA ILE A 133 -4.44 14.94 8.80
C ILE A 133 -3.59 13.99 9.65
N LYS A 134 -2.36 13.70 9.21
CA LYS A 134 -1.38 12.82 9.85
C LYS A 134 -0.05 13.57 10.02
N PRO A 135 0.11 14.39 11.09
CA PRO A 135 1.31 15.19 11.33
C PRO A 135 2.60 14.36 11.46
N GLU A 136 2.47 13.06 11.72
CA GLU A 136 3.56 12.10 11.85
C GLU A 136 4.25 11.77 10.51
N ILE A 137 3.71 12.22 9.36
CA ILE A 137 4.37 12.03 8.06
C ILE A 137 5.67 12.86 8.03
N PRO A 138 6.85 12.22 7.91
CA PRO A 138 8.12 12.92 8.00
C PRO A 138 8.29 13.94 6.86
N PRO A 139 9.09 15.00 7.06
CA PRO A 139 9.35 16.02 6.03
C PRO A 139 10.18 15.47 4.85
N THR A 140 11.02 14.49 5.14
CA THR A 140 12.00 13.92 4.22
C THR A 140 11.93 12.40 4.30
N GLY A 141 12.01 11.73 3.16
CA GLY A 141 11.92 10.27 3.06
C GLY A 141 13.19 9.65 2.51
N GLU A 142 13.04 8.68 1.61
CA GLU A 142 14.18 7.94 1.05
C GLU A 142 15.19 8.88 0.37
N ASP A 143 16.48 8.54 0.49
CA ASP A 143 17.59 9.26 -0.15
C ASP A 143 17.64 10.77 0.13
N GLY A 144 17.05 11.22 1.25
CA GLY A 144 17.01 12.63 1.62
C GLY A 144 16.04 13.47 0.77
N ILE A 145 15.14 12.83 0.02
CA ILE A 145 14.19 13.52 -0.86
C ILE A 145 13.02 14.09 -0.03
N PRO A 146 12.66 15.38 -0.18
CA PRO A 146 11.49 15.95 0.48
C PRO A 146 10.19 15.27 0.03
N ILE A 147 9.38 14.83 0.99
CA ILE A 147 8.09 14.19 0.73
C ILE A 147 7.06 15.31 0.51
N ARG A 148 6.64 15.57 -0.73
CA ARG A 148 5.78 16.72 -1.07
C ARG A 148 4.59 16.36 -1.93
N HIS A 149 4.70 15.32 -2.74
CA HIS A 149 3.76 15.01 -3.80
C HIS A 149 3.38 13.54 -3.72
N GLU A 150 2.17 13.24 -4.17
CA GLU A 150 1.74 11.87 -4.43
C GLU A 150 1.78 11.63 -5.94
N ILE A 151 2.11 10.40 -6.30
CA ILE A 151 2.13 9.89 -7.66
C ILE A 151 1.18 8.70 -7.69
N ARG A 152 0.23 8.74 -8.64
CA ARG A 152 -0.75 7.70 -8.85
C ARG A 152 -0.24 6.71 -9.88
N PHE A 153 -0.36 5.44 -9.56
CA PHE A 153 -0.08 4.32 -10.45
C PHE A 153 -1.34 3.49 -10.68
N GLU A 154 -1.54 2.98 -11.90
CA GLU A 154 -2.69 2.16 -12.27
C GLU A 154 -2.30 0.96 -13.13
N LEU A 155 -2.97 -0.17 -12.89
CA LEU A 155 -2.93 -1.37 -13.69
C LEU A 155 -4.35 -1.70 -14.14
N PHE A 156 -4.60 -1.65 -15.45
CA PHE A 156 -5.87 -2.01 -16.07
C PHE A 156 -5.92 -3.52 -16.40
N PHE A 157 -7.12 -4.08 -16.48
CA PHE A 157 -7.37 -5.50 -16.80
C PHE A 157 -8.01 -5.71 -18.16
#